data_AF-A0A9Q3BQ07-F1
#
_entry.id   AF-A0A9Q3BQ07-F1
#
_cell.length_a   1.000
_cell.length_b   1.000
_cell.length_c   1.000
_cell.angle_alpha   90.00
_cell.angle_beta   90.00
_cell.angle_gamma   90.00
#
_symmetry.space_group_name_H-M   'P 1'
#
loop_
_entity.id
_entity.type
_entity.pdbx_description
1 polymer ?
#
loop_
_entity_poly.entity_id
_entity_poly.type
_entity_poly.pdbx_seq_one_letter_code
_entity_poly.pdbx_strand_id
1 'polypeptide(L)'
;MDWETGLVPGEIQLAYSTSQNSTTGKSPSLVEKGWSPLLPVDHLKKNLLTIHPTVKDFNNIWKRACDTAARCIAEAKEYDKPRYDKTHKDPDFREGDQVLVSTLNFNKLKGAKKMIYSFVGQWAITRLTGENEIKVRLAEAFSRKHPMFPVSLVKPDHQTGEDRLHSRIKSHTPHNIVEVENCPGPVRKIMKARKNRLNGKDHRKYLVIFKNQIADNDRWLEEDSIPDGDLHLKGLRIFRRDEQSHQ
;
A
#
# COMPACT_ATOMS: atom_id res chain seq x y z
N MET A 1 -25.69 -0.61 6.49
CA MET A 1 -26.39 -0.01 5.33
C MET A 1 -25.89 -0.77 4.12
N ASP A 2 -26.66 -1.79 3.73
CA ASP A 2 -26.30 -2.65 2.61
C ASP A 2 -26.62 -1.87 1.34
N TRP A 3 -25.57 -1.46 0.62
CA TRP A 3 -25.69 -0.68 -0.61
C TRP A 3 -26.46 -1.42 -1.71
N GLU A 4 -26.58 -2.75 -1.59
CA GLU A 4 -27.32 -3.63 -2.50
C GLU A 4 -28.85 -3.56 -2.30
N THR A 5 -29.34 -3.19 -1.12
CA THR A 5 -30.79 -3.10 -0.82
C THR A 5 -31.28 -1.67 -0.63
N GLY A 6 -30.40 -0.72 -0.29
CA GLY A 6 -30.76 0.69 -0.09
C GLY A 6 -30.81 1.53 -1.38
N LEU A 7 -30.17 1.09 -2.45
CA LEU A 7 -30.17 1.76 -3.76
C LEU A 7 -30.47 0.72 -4.83
N VAL A 8 -31.68 0.73 -5.36
CA VAL A 8 -32.02 -0.14 -6.49
C VAL A 8 -31.12 0.27 -7.66
N PRO A 9 -30.43 -0.65 -8.36
CA PRO A 9 -29.56 -0.32 -9.49
C PRO A 9 -30.22 0.59 -10.54
N GLY A 10 -31.54 0.49 -10.69
CA GLY A 10 -32.33 1.35 -11.57
C GLY A 10 -32.38 2.83 -11.17
N GLU A 11 -32.38 3.16 -9.87
CA GLU A 11 -32.43 4.56 -9.41
C GLU A 11 -31.11 5.29 -9.68
N ILE A 12 -29.99 4.63 -9.41
CA ILE A 12 -28.65 5.17 -9.73
C ILE A 12 -28.50 5.30 -11.25
N GLN A 13 -28.91 4.29 -12.00
CA GLN A 13 -28.84 4.34 -13.47
C GLN A 13 -29.66 5.49 -14.03
N LEU A 14 -30.89 5.69 -13.52
CA LEU A 14 -31.74 6.81 -13.90
C LEU A 14 -31.05 8.14 -13.60
N ALA A 15 -30.60 8.34 -12.35
CA ALA A 15 -29.93 9.56 -11.92
C ALA A 15 -28.67 9.87 -12.76
N TYR A 16 -27.84 8.86 -13.04
CA TYR A 16 -26.65 9.01 -13.88
C TYR A 16 -27.02 9.38 -15.32
N SER A 17 -28.05 8.75 -15.88
CA SER A 17 -28.49 8.97 -17.27
C SER A 17 -29.15 10.34 -17.50
N THR A 18 -29.74 10.93 -16.46
CA THR A 18 -30.42 12.23 -16.52
C THR A 18 -29.57 13.39 -16.00
N SER A 19 -28.52 13.12 -15.23
CA SER A 19 -27.60 14.14 -14.73
C SER A 19 -26.79 14.76 -15.87
N GLN A 20 -26.57 16.08 -15.81
CA GLN A 20 -25.76 16.80 -16.78
C GLN A 20 -24.28 16.55 -16.51
N ASN A 21 -23.54 16.21 -17.56
CA ASN A 21 -22.08 16.10 -17.47
C ASN A 21 -21.44 17.49 -17.65
N SER A 22 -20.47 17.84 -16.81
CA SER A 22 -19.76 19.13 -16.88
C SER A 22 -19.03 19.34 -18.21
N THR A 23 -18.53 18.28 -18.83
CA THR A 23 -17.76 18.39 -20.09
C THR A 23 -18.66 18.61 -21.29
N THR A 24 -19.80 17.92 -21.35
CA THR A 24 -20.71 17.95 -22.51
C THR A 24 -21.85 18.96 -22.35
N GLY A 25 -22.15 19.39 -21.11
CA GLY A 25 -23.30 20.24 -20.78
C GLY A 25 -24.67 19.57 -21.03
N LYS A 26 -24.68 18.28 -21.39
CA LYS A 26 -25.88 17.49 -21.70
C LYS A 26 -25.90 16.22 -20.86
N SER A 27 -27.09 15.67 -20.66
CA SER A 27 -27.25 14.36 -20.02
C SER A 27 -26.87 13.24 -20.98
N PRO A 28 -26.32 12.10 -20.49
CA PRO A 28 -25.97 10.97 -21.33
C PRO A 28 -27.16 10.44 -22.16
N SER A 29 -28.36 10.37 -21.57
CA SER A 29 -29.57 9.93 -22.29
C SER A 29 -29.92 10.84 -23.47
N LEU A 30 -29.76 12.16 -23.31
CA LEU A 30 -29.98 13.11 -24.39
C LEU A 30 -28.94 12.98 -25.52
N VAL A 31 -27.69 12.66 -25.19
CA VAL A 31 -26.61 12.52 -26.18
C VAL A 31 -26.72 11.19 -26.94
N GLU A 32 -26.99 10.10 -26.23
CA GLU A 32 -27.05 8.76 -26.79
C GLU A 32 -28.37 8.50 -27.53
N LYS A 33 -29.49 8.85 -26.89
CA LYS A 33 -30.84 8.48 -27.35
C LYS A 33 -31.59 9.66 -27.96
N GLY A 34 -31.10 10.89 -27.81
CA GLY A 34 -31.79 12.10 -28.27
C GLY A 34 -32.94 12.54 -27.35
N TRP A 35 -33.19 11.85 -26.24
CA TRP A 35 -34.25 12.20 -25.28
C TRP A 35 -33.87 11.80 -23.85
N SER A 36 -34.38 12.56 -22.86
CA SER A 36 -34.31 12.20 -21.44
C SER A 36 -35.71 11.90 -20.90
N PRO A 37 -35.85 10.91 -20.01
CA PRO A 37 -37.12 10.64 -19.34
C PRO A 37 -37.55 11.83 -18.46
N LEU A 38 -38.86 12.04 -18.35
CA LEU A 38 -39.43 13.02 -17.44
C LEU A 38 -39.32 12.50 -16.01
N LEU A 39 -38.74 13.31 -15.13
CA LEU A 39 -38.67 13.03 -13.70
C LEU A 39 -39.88 13.65 -12.98
N PRO A 40 -40.28 13.14 -11.80
CA PRO A 40 -41.36 13.73 -10.99
C PRO A 40 -41.19 15.24 -10.75
N VAL A 41 -39.94 15.72 -10.67
CA VAL A 41 -39.59 17.13 -10.52
C VAL A 41 -39.87 17.98 -11.77
N ASP A 42 -39.86 17.39 -12.95
CA ASP A 42 -40.10 18.07 -14.24
C ASP A 42 -41.59 18.34 -14.48
N HIS A 43 -42.47 17.59 -13.81
CA HIS A 43 -43.93 17.76 -13.93
C HIS A 43 -44.43 19.07 -13.28
N LEU A 44 -43.60 19.74 -12.47
CA LEU A 44 -43.91 21.03 -11.86
C LEU A 44 -43.66 22.18 -12.84
N LYS A 45 -44.53 22.29 -13.84
CA LYS A 45 -44.52 23.44 -14.76
C LYS A 45 -44.89 24.72 -14.00
N LYS A 46 -44.08 25.77 -14.14
CA LYS A 46 -44.29 27.11 -13.55
C LYS A 46 -45.61 27.78 -13.98
N ASN A 47 -46.25 27.27 -15.04
CA ASN A 47 -47.43 27.87 -15.67
C ASN A 47 -48.78 27.28 -15.20
N LEU A 48 -48.77 26.42 -14.18
CA LEU A 48 -50.01 25.87 -13.61
C LEU A 48 -50.61 26.88 -12.62
N LEU A 49 -51.83 27.34 -12.89
CA LEU A 49 -52.56 28.30 -12.05
C LEU A 49 -52.88 27.76 -10.65
N THR A 50 -52.97 26.43 -10.50
CA THR A 50 -53.30 25.77 -9.23
C THR A 50 -52.39 24.57 -9.03
N ILE A 51 -51.51 24.65 -8.04
CA ILE A 51 -50.64 23.55 -7.61
C ILE A 51 -51.09 23.12 -6.21
N HIS A 52 -51.29 21.82 -6.00
CA HIS A 52 -51.68 21.30 -4.70
C HIS A 52 -50.59 21.60 -3.64
N PRO A 53 -50.95 22.05 -2.42
CA PRO A 53 -49.97 22.47 -1.40
C PRO A 53 -48.92 21.40 -1.09
N THR A 54 -49.32 20.13 -0.98
CA THR A 54 -48.38 19.01 -0.73
C THR A 54 -47.31 18.89 -1.80
N VAL A 55 -47.66 19.11 -3.07
CA VAL A 55 -46.70 19.00 -4.19
C VAL A 55 -45.72 20.18 -4.14
N LYS A 56 -46.20 21.36 -3.76
CA LYS A 56 -45.36 22.55 -3.53
C LYS A 56 -44.39 22.31 -2.37
N ASP A 57 -44.86 21.75 -1.27
CA ASP A 57 -44.03 21.45 -0.09
C ASP A 57 -42.98 20.38 -0.42
N PHE A 58 -43.37 19.32 -1.13
CA PHE A 58 -42.44 18.30 -1.60
C PHE A 58 -41.33 18.88 -2.47
N ASN A 59 -41.66 19.76 -3.43
CA ASN A 59 -40.66 20.44 -4.26
C ASN A 59 -39.72 21.32 -3.43
N ASN A 60 -40.24 22.02 -2.43
CA ASN A 60 -39.41 22.84 -1.54
C ASN A 60 -38.45 21.97 -0.74
N ILE A 61 -38.90 20.83 -0.22
CA ILE A 61 -38.06 19.85 0.47
C ILE A 61 -36.98 19.31 -0.48
N TRP A 62 -37.37 18.91 -1.70
CA TRP A 62 -36.45 18.42 -2.72
C TRP A 62 -35.36 19.45 -3.05
N LYS A 63 -35.74 20.70 -3.35
CA LYS A 63 -34.80 21.79 -3.62
C LYS A 63 -33.84 22.01 -2.47
N ARG A 64 -34.34 22.10 -1.24
CA ARG A 64 -33.50 22.24 -0.04
C ARG A 64 -32.52 21.08 0.11
N ALA A 65 -32.95 19.85 -0.19
CA ALA A 65 -32.08 18.69 -0.15
C ALA A 65 -30.97 18.77 -1.23
N CYS A 66 -31.32 19.14 -2.47
CA CYS A 66 -30.35 19.36 -3.53
C CYS A 66 -29.35 20.48 -3.20
N ASP A 67 -29.84 21.62 -2.69
CA ASP A 67 -28.99 22.76 -2.31
C ASP A 67 -28.05 22.39 -1.16
N THR A 68 -28.56 21.64 -0.17
CA THR A 68 -27.74 21.13 0.94
C THR A 68 -26.68 20.17 0.44
N ALA A 69 -27.03 19.23 -0.42
CA ALA A 69 -26.08 18.28 -1.00
C ALA A 69 -25.00 19.00 -1.83
N ALA A 70 -25.40 19.97 -2.66
CA ALA A 70 -24.47 20.78 -3.45
C ALA A 70 -23.50 21.56 -2.55
N ARG A 71 -24.00 22.17 -1.47
CA ARG A 71 -23.18 22.86 -0.47
C ARG A 71 -22.21 21.90 0.22
N CYS A 72 -22.66 20.73 0.67
CA CYS A 72 -21.77 19.73 1.29
C CYS A 72 -20.65 19.26 0.34
N ILE A 73 -20.96 19.08 -0.95
CA ILE A 73 -19.95 18.73 -1.96
C ILE A 73 -18.95 19.88 -2.14
N ALA A 74 -19.42 21.14 -2.16
CA ALA A 74 -18.55 22.30 -2.28
C ALA A 74 -17.63 22.45 -1.05
N GLU A 75 -18.19 22.35 0.15
CA GLU A 75 -17.44 22.39 1.42
C GLU A 75 -16.40 21.26 1.50
N ALA A 76 -16.76 20.04 1.08
CA ALA A 76 -15.82 18.92 1.02
C ALA A 76 -14.66 19.19 0.04
N LYS A 77 -14.95 19.72 -1.15
CA LYS A 77 -13.91 20.10 -2.12
C LYS A 77 -12.99 21.19 -1.57
N GLU A 78 -13.54 22.22 -0.92
CA GLU A 78 -12.76 23.29 -0.31
C GLU A 78 -11.88 22.79 0.84
N TYR A 79 -12.40 21.86 1.65
CA TYR A 79 -11.66 21.23 2.73
C TYR A 79 -10.48 20.37 2.24
N ASP A 80 -10.68 19.61 1.16
CA ASP A 80 -9.65 18.72 0.63
C ASP A 80 -8.58 19.45 -0.21
N LYS A 81 -8.94 20.57 -0.84
CA LYS A 81 -8.04 21.38 -1.68
C LYS A 81 -6.68 21.70 -1.02
N PRO A 82 -6.59 22.31 0.17
CA PRO A 82 -5.29 22.66 0.77
C PRO A 82 -4.46 21.43 1.14
N ARG A 83 -5.09 20.30 1.48
CA ARG A 83 -4.37 19.04 1.75
C ARG A 83 -3.75 18.50 0.48
N TYR A 84 -4.50 18.51 -0.62
CA TYR A 84 -4.00 18.15 -1.94
C TYR A 84 -2.85 19.07 -2.35
N ASP A 85 -3.05 20.40 -2.38
CA ASP A 85 -2.05 21.38 -2.80
C ASP A 85 -0.76 21.34 -1.95
N LYS A 86 -0.85 21.00 -0.65
CA LYS A 86 0.33 20.86 0.21
C LYS A 86 1.22 19.67 -0.18
N THR A 87 0.61 18.58 -0.66
CA THR A 87 1.31 17.32 -0.93
C THR A 87 1.61 17.12 -2.40
N HIS A 88 0.77 17.68 -3.27
CA HIS A 88 0.94 17.64 -4.71
C HIS A 88 1.84 18.78 -5.13
N LYS A 89 2.99 18.44 -5.70
CA LYS A 89 3.87 19.38 -6.37
C LYS A 89 4.12 18.82 -7.75
N ASP A 90 3.76 19.59 -8.76
CA ASP A 90 4.07 19.23 -10.13
C ASP A 90 5.59 19.26 -10.28
N PRO A 91 6.21 18.14 -10.70
CA PRO A 91 7.63 18.14 -10.96
C PRO A 91 7.92 18.92 -12.25
N ASP A 92 8.82 19.90 -12.16
CA ASP A 92 9.33 20.63 -13.32
C ASP A 92 10.27 19.74 -14.13
N PHE A 93 9.74 19.05 -15.13
CA PHE A 93 10.54 18.27 -16.07
C PHE A 93 10.97 19.11 -17.27
N ARG A 94 12.18 18.88 -17.77
CA ARG A 94 12.69 19.46 -19.01
C ARG A 94 13.05 18.37 -20.01
N GLU A 95 13.02 18.72 -21.29
CA GLU A 95 13.52 17.84 -22.34
C GLU A 95 15.01 17.55 -22.11
N GLY A 96 15.40 16.28 -22.17
CA GLY A 96 16.76 15.82 -21.87
C GLY A 96 17.00 15.34 -20.45
N ASP A 97 16.11 15.64 -19.50
CA ASP A 97 16.25 15.17 -18.12
C ASP A 97 16.18 13.64 -18.05
N GLN A 98 16.93 13.06 -17.11
CA GLN A 98 16.86 11.63 -16.80
C GLN A 98 15.74 11.37 -15.81
N VAL A 99 14.87 10.41 -16.14
CA VAL A 99 13.76 10.03 -15.29
C VAL A 99 13.67 8.54 -15.09
N LEU A 100 13.14 8.16 -13.93
CA LEU A 100 12.77 6.81 -13.57
C LEU A 100 11.27 6.63 -13.80
N VAL A 101 10.85 5.52 -14.39
CA VAL A 101 9.43 5.26 -14.66
C VAL A 101 8.92 4.10 -13.81
N SER A 102 7.69 4.23 -13.33
CA SER A 102 7.05 3.24 -12.46
C SER A 102 6.86 1.90 -13.14
N THR A 103 7.16 0.82 -12.42
CA THR A 103 7.00 -0.57 -12.90
C THR A 103 5.57 -1.08 -12.88
N LEU A 104 4.59 -0.27 -12.43
CA LEU A 104 3.20 -0.68 -12.25
C LEU A 104 2.55 -1.25 -13.52
N ASN A 105 2.91 -0.69 -14.68
CA ASN A 105 2.38 -1.08 -16.00
C ASN A 105 3.32 -1.99 -16.81
N PHE A 106 4.38 -2.50 -16.17
CA PHE A 106 5.38 -3.37 -16.80
C PHE A 106 5.13 -4.84 -16.46
N ASN A 107 4.50 -5.55 -17.40
CA ASN A 107 4.10 -6.96 -17.20
C ASN A 107 5.25 -7.98 -17.31
N LYS A 108 6.45 -7.56 -17.77
CA LYS A 108 7.55 -8.47 -18.11
C LYS A 108 8.86 -8.12 -17.42
N LEU A 109 8.80 -7.75 -16.15
CA LEU A 109 9.99 -7.57 -15.33
C LEU A 109 10.41 -8.93 -14.75
N LYS A 110 11.71 -9.21 -14.77
CA LYS A 110 12.27 -10.48 -14.28
C LYS A 110 12.15 -10.54 -12.76
N GLY A 111 11.37 -11.48 -12.23
CA GLY A 111 11.26 -11.76 -10.79
C GLY A 111 9.84 -11.73 -10.23
N ALA A 112 9.71 -12.02 -8.93
CA ALA A 112 8.44 -11.88 -8.22
C ALA A 112 8.11 -10.40 -8.00
N LYS A 113 6.82 -10.01 -8.09
CA LYS A 113 6.35 -8.61 -7.94
C LYS A 113 6.92 -7.88 -6.70
N LYS A 114 7.16 -8.61 -5.60
CA LYS A 114 7.71 -8.06 -4.34
C LYS A 114 9.23 -7.82 -4.37
N MET A 115 9.95 -8.43 -5.31
CA MET A 115 11.41 -8.36 -5.44
C MET A 115 11.84 -7.46 -6.61
N ILE A 116 10.90 -6.92 -7.37
CA ILE A 116 11.17 -6.01 -8.48
C ILE A 116 11.19 -4.58 -7.96
N TYR A 117 12.09 -3.75 -8.49
CA TYR A 117 12.11 -2.31 -8.18
C TYR A 117 10.79 -1.63 -8.58
N SER A 118 10.31 -0.71 -7.75
CA SER A 118 9.08 0.05 -8.04
C SER A 118 9.23 1.04 -9.20
N PHE A 119 10.47 1.45 -9.50
CA PHE A 119 10.82 2.33 -10.61
C PHE A 119 12.04 1.76 -11.33
N VAL A 120 12.08 1.89 -12.65
CA VAL A 120 13.12 1.30 -13.50
C VAL A 120 13.61 2.31 -14.52
N GLY A 121 14.91 2.19 -14.82
CA GLY A 121 15.59 2.81 -15.94
C GLY A 121 15.87 4.29 -15.72
N GLN A 122 17.05 4.74 -16.13
CA GLN A 122 17.32 6.16 -16.35
C GLN A 122 17.05 6.41 -17.82
N TRP A 123 15.92 7.01 -18.11
CA TRP A 123 15.52 7.26 -19.48
C TRP A 123 15.42 8.76 -19.72
N ALA A 124 15.95 9.20 -20.85
CA ALA A 124 15.92 10.61 -21.24
C ALA A 124 14.50 11.01 -21.69
N ILE A 125 14.02 12.13 -21.19
CA ILE A 125 12.83 12.78 -21.73
C ILE A 125 13.13 13.25 -23.14
N THR A 126 12.35 12.78 -24.11
CA THR A 126 12.45 13.21 -25.51
C THR A 126 11.60 14.43 -25.78
N ARG A 127 10.39 14.48 -25.20
CA ARG A 127 9.43 15.57 -25.43
C ARG A 127 8.42 15.64 -24.28
N LEU A 128 8.01 16.85 -23.92
CA LEU A 128 6.88 17.08 -23.02
C LEU A 128 5.61 17.31 -23.85
N THR A 129 4.55 16.55 -23.60
CA THR A 129 3.27 16.66 -24.31
C THR A 129 2.21 17.15 -23.33
N GLY A 130 1.97 18.46 -23.31
CA GLY A 130 1.12 19.09 -22.29
C GLY A 130 1.76 19.04 -20.90
N GLU A 131 0.95 19.32 -19.88
CA GLU A 131 1.42 19.42 -18.48
C GLU A 131 1.54 18.05 -17.80
N ASN A 132 0.77 17.05 -18.22
CA ASN A 132 0.66 15.77 -17.49
C ASN A 132 1.26 14.56 -18.23
N GLU A 133 1.79 14.71 -19.44
CA GLU A 133 2.36 13.59 -20.21
C GLU A 133 3.77 13.86 -20.72
N ILE A 134 4.61 12.83 -20.60
CA ILE A 134 6.04 12.87 -20.96
C ILE A 134 6.33 11.73 -21.94
N LYS A 135 7.03 12.06 -23.03
CA LYS A 135 7.59 11.08 -23.94
C LYS A 135 9.01 10.74 -23.52
N VAL A 136 9.27 9.47 -23.27
CA VAL A 136 10.54 8.96 -22.74
C VAL A 136 11.21 8.02 -23.74
N ARG A 137 12.54 8.12 -23.87
CA ARG A 137 13.32 7.23 -24.73
C ARG A 137 13.59 5.89 -24.02
N LEU A 138 12.72 4.91 -24.28
CA LEU A 138 12.84 3.57 -23.72
C LEU A 138 14.00 2.78 -24.37
N ALA A 139 14.62 1.89 -23.59
CA ALA A 139 15.58 0.92 -24.09
C ALA A 139 14.91 -0.13 -25.00
N GLU A 140 15.68 -0.77 -25.88
CA GLU A 140 15.18 -1.72 -26.89
C GLU A 140 14.37 -2.88 -26.28
N ALA A 141 14.76 -3.36 -25.09
CA ALA A 141 14.03 -4.38 -24.34
C ALA A 141 12.57 -3.99 -24.01
N PHE A 142 12.29 -2.69 -23.94
CA PHE A 142 10.96 -2.11 -23.66
C PHE A 142 10.32 -1.42 -24.87
N SER A 143 10.87 -1.61 -26.07
CA SER A 143 10.37 -1.01 -27.33
C SER A 143 8.90 -1.32 -27.64
N ARG A 144 8.37 -2.45 -27.13
CA ARG A 144 6.96 -2.83 -27.29
C ARG A 144 5.99 -2.03 -26.41
N LYS A 145 6.50 -1.24 -25.45
CA LYS A 145 5.69 -0.37 -24.59
C LYS A 145 5.59 1.01 -25.21
N HIS A 146 4.43 1.64 -25.03
CA HIS A 146 4.22 3.00 -25.50
C HIS A 146 5.12 3.95 -24.70
N PRO A 147 5.88 4.85 -25.36
CA PRO A 147 6.86 5.71 -24.69
C PRO A 147 6.25 6.91 -23.96
N MET A 148 4.92 7.07 -23.98
CA MET A 148 4.24 8.14 -23.25
C MET A 148 3.84 7.66 -21.87
N PHE A 149 4.24 8.43 -20.86
CA PHE A 149 3.91 8.17 -19.46
C PHE A 149 3.33 9.43 -18.83
N PRO A 150 2.30 9.29 -17.97
CA PRO A 150 1.82 10.42 -17.19
C PRO A 150 2.87 10.81 -16.14
N VAL A 151 2.95 12.11 -15.84
CA VAL A 151 3.87 12.70 -14.86
C VAL A 151 3.83 11.98 -13.51
N SER A 152 2.65 11.54 -13.08
CA SER A 152 2.45 10.80 -11.82
C SER A 152 3.17 9.46 -11.74
N LEU A 153 3.49 8.83 -12.89
CA LEU A 153 4.21 7.57 -12.96
C LEU A 153 5.71 7.75 -13.20
N VAL A 154 6.18 8.99 -13.22
CA VAL A 154 7.57 9.34 -13.51
C VAL A 154 8.18 10.04 -12.29
N LYS A 155 9.44 9.73 -12.01
CA LYS A 155 10.19 10.36 -10.94
C LYS A 155 11.49 10.95 -11.51
N PRO A 156 11.88 12.19 -11.14
CA PRO A 156 13.18 12.72 -11.52
C PRO A 156 14.29 11.83 -10.97
N ASP A 157 15.25 11.49 -11.82
CA ASP A 157 16.44 10.76 -11.39
C ASP A 157 17.40 11.74 -10.72
N HIS A 158 17.34 11.82 -9.39
CA HIS A 158 18.38 12.51 -8.64
C HIS A 158 19.61 11.62 -8.64
N GLN A 159 20.51 11.83 -9.62
CA GLN A 159 21.88 11.34 -9.51
C GLN A 159 22.43 11.89 -8.20
N THR A 160 22.45 11.01 -7.19
CA THR A 160 23.11 11.31 -5.93
C THR A 160 24.57 11.36 -6.29
N GLY A 161 25.10 12.58 -6.50
CA GLY A 161 26.54 12.77 -6.70
C GLY A 161 27.28 11.95 -5.66
N GLU A 162 28.35 11.27 -6.08
CA GLU A 162 29.05 10.25 -5.28
C GLU A 162 29.27 10.72 -3.83
N ASP A 163 29.60 12.00 -3.64
CA ASP A 163 29.72 12.72 -2.35
C ASP A 163 28.57 12.48 -1.35
N ARG A 164 27.32 12.42 -1.81
CA ARG A 164 26.15 12.21 -0.93
C ARG A 164 25.98 10.76 -0.52
N LEU A 165 26.41 9.80 -1.34
CA LEU A 165 26.35 8.38 -0.99
C LEU A 165 27.35 8.07 0.15
N HIS A 166 28.56 8.65 0.07
CA HIS A 166 29.60 8.52 1.08
C HIS A 166 29.17 9.06 2.46
N SER A 167 28.39 10.14 2.49
CA SER A 167 27.90 10.72 3.76
C SER A 167 26.80 9.90 4.46
N ARG A 168 26.10 9.01 3.73
CA ARG A 168 25.01 8.17 4.26
C ARG A 168 25.50 6.82 4.77
N ILE A 169 26.62 6.34 4.21
CA ILE A 169 27.40 5.29 4.83
C ILE A 169 28.08 5.95 6.02
N LYS A 170 27.36 6.05 7.15
CA LYS A 170 28.08 6.03 8.42
C LYS A 170 28.92 4.77 8.33
N SER A 171 30.22 4.92 8.22
CA SER A 171 31.18 3.83 8.32
C SER A 171 30.90 3.17 9.66
N HIS A 172 30.00 2.19 9.65
CA HIS A 172 30.00 1.14 10.64
C HIS A 172 31.35 0.52 10.35
N THR A 173 32.32 0.84 11.21
CA THR A 173 33.54 0.06 11.31
C THR A 173 33.09 -1.38 11.20
N PRO A 174 33.55 -2.15 10.21
CA PRO A 174 33.20 -3.55 10.16
C PRO A 174 33.57 -4.08 11.53
N HIS A 175 32.56 -4.47 12.31
CA HIS A 175 32.83 -5.22 13.53
C HIS A 175 33.62 -6.41 13.01
N ASN A 176 34.90 -6.48 13.39
CA ASN A 176 35.73 -7.63 13.09
C ASN A 176 34.85 -8.83 13.41
N ILE A 177 34.50 -9.58 12.37
CA ILE A 177 33.92 -10.90 12.54
C ILE A 177 35.12 -11.69 13.06
N VAL A 178 35.36 -11.59 14.36
CA VAL A 178 36.24 -12.51 15.05
C VAL A 178 35.56 -13.84 14.81
N GLU A 179 36.22 -14.73 14.08
CA GLU A 179 35.86 -16.14 14.11
C GLU A 179 35.87 -16.52 15.60
N VAL A 180 34.69 -16.54 16.21
CA VAL A 180 34.55 -16.98 17.59
C VAL A 180 34.83 -18.46 17.52
N GLU A 181 36.08 -18.81 17.85
CA GLU A 181 36.49 -20.17 18.15
C GLU A 181 35.38 -20.81 18.98
N ASN A 182 34.98 -22.01 18.55
CA ASN A 182 33.79 -22.74 18.95
C ASN A 182 33.92 -23.25 20.40
N CYS A 183 34.13 -22.35 21.34
CA CYS A 183 34.16 -22.60 22.77
C CYS A 183 32.72 -22.46 23.28
N PRO A 184 32.10 -23.52 23.84
CA PRO A 184 30.80 -23.40 24.47
C PRO A 184 30.93 -22.42 25.64
N GLY A 185 30.37 -21.23 25.50
CA GLY A 185 30.36 -20.23 26.55
C GLY A 185 29.57 -20.71 27.77
N PRO A 186 29.60 -19.99 28.90
CA PRO A 186 28.82 -20.34 30.08
C PRO A 186 27.32 -20.35 29.74
N VAL A 187 26.61 -21.38 30.21
CA VAL A 187 25.18 -21.58 29.94
C VAL A 187 24.34 -20.58 30.73
N ARG A 188 23.43 -19.88 30.05
CA ARG A 188 22.47 -18.96 30.70
C ARG A 188 21.25 -19.71 31.20
N LYS A 189 20.59 -20.46 30.32
CA LYS A 189 19.35 -21.20 30.64
C LYS A 189 19.10 -22.30 29.62
N ILE A 190 18.55 -23.42 30.09
CA ILE A 190 17.96 -24.45 29.23
C ILE A 190 16.48 -24.14 29.03
N MET A 191 16.05 -23.98 27.78
CA MET A 191 14.69 -23.55 27.47
C MET A 191 13.75 -24.72 27.17
N LYS A 192 14.23 -25.69 26.37
CA LYS A 192 13.39 -26.79 25.86
C LYS A 192 14.15 -28.11 25.94
N ALA A 193 13.39 -29.20 26.04
CA ALA A 193 13.91 -30.56 25.94
C ALA A 193 13.08 -31.33 24.92
N ARG A 194 13.74 -32.09 24.04
CA ARG A 194 13.10 -32.98 23.07
C ARG A 194 13.70 -34.39 23.16
N LYS A 195 12.90 -35.40 22.82
CA LYS A 195 13.33 -36.80 22.69
C LYS A 195 13.45 -37.14 21.22
N ASN A 196 14.62 -37.61 20.79
CA ASN A 196 14.85 -38.07 19.43
C ASN A 196 15.26 -39.54 19.49
N ARG A 197 14.61 -40.39 18.68
CA ARG A 197 14.97 -41.80 18.56
C ARG A 197 15.97 -41.96 17.42
N LEU A 198 17.20 -42.34 17.76
CA LEU A 198 18.29 -42.57 16.80
C LEU A 198 18.81 -43.99 17.03
N ASN A 199 18.94 -44.79 15.96
CA ASN A 199 19.41 -46.19 16.01
C ASN A 199 18.71 -47.05 17.08
N GLY A 200 17.38 -46.90 17.20
CA GLY A 200 16.55 -47.67 18.13
C GLY A 200 16.63 -47.24 19.61
N LYS A 201 17.54 -46.33 19.97
CA LYS A 201 17.69 -45.76 21.32
C LYS A 201 17.09 -44.36 21.42
N ASP A 202 16.51 -44.05 22.57
CA ASP A 202 15.95 -42.73 22.85
C ASP A 202 17.01 -41.79 23.43
N HIS A 203 17.35 -40.73 22.70
CA HIS A 203 18.28 -39.69 23.12
C HIS A 203 17.53 -38.41 23.52
N ARG A 204 17.90 -37.81 24.65
CA ARG A 204 17.36 -36.52 25.10
C ARG A 204 18.30 -35.39 24.69
N LYS A 205 17.74 -34.36 24.05
CA LYS A 205 18.47 -33.14 23.70
C LYS A 205 17.82 -31.92 24.34
N TYR A 206 18.65 -30.99 24.76
CA TYR A 206 18.26 -29.77 25.44
C TYR A 206 18.67 -28.55 24.61
N LEU A 207 17.77 -27.58 24.46
CA LEU A 207 18.07 -26.31 23.80
C LEU A 207 18.73 -25.40 24.83
N VAL A 208 20.02 -25.15 24.61
CA VAL A 208 20.88 -24.40 25.52
C VAL A 208 21.08 -23.00 24.97
N ILE A 209 20.77 -22.01 25.80
CA ILE A 209 21.00 -20.60 25.52
C ILE A 209 22.28 -20.18 26.25
N PHE A 210 23.26 -19.68 25.49
CA PHE A 210 24.55 -19.26 26.04
C PHE A 210 24.50 -17.83 26.55
N LYS A 211 25.28 -17.53 27.60
CA LYS A 211 25.41 -16.18 28.13
C LYS A 211 26.34 -15.39 27.22
N ASN A 212 25.98 -14.13 26.93
CA ASN A 212 26.77 -13.20 26.10
C ASN A 212 26.96 -13.63 24.63
N GLN A 213 26.09 -14.50 24.10
CA GLN A 213 26.07 -14.83 22.68
C GLN A 213 24.73 -14.39 22.04
N ILE A 214 24.78 -14.20 20.72
CA ILE A 214 23.60 -13.88 19.90
C ILE A 214 22.71 -15.13 19.80
N ALA A 215 21.39 -14.94 19.71
CA ALA A 215 20.40 -16.04 19.66
C ALA A 215 20.66 -17.05 18.51
N ASP A 216 21.34 -16.65 17.45
CA ASP A 216 21.70 -17.52 16.33
C ASP A 216 22.70 -18.63 16.72
N ASN A 217 23.37 -18.51 17.88
CA ASN A 217 24.28 -19.52 18.41
C ASN A 217 23.60 -20.54 19.36
N ASP A 218 22.28 -20.44 19.57
CA ASP A 218 21.55 -21.39 20.42
C ASP A 218 21.53 -22.79 19.77
N ARG A 219 21.97 -23.82 20.50
CA ARG A 219 22.14 -25.18 19.96
C ARG A 219 21.47 -26.25 20.83
N TRP A 220 21.12 -27.35 20.18
CA TRP A 220 20.60 -28.55 20.83
C TRP A 220 21.76 -29.45 21.26
N LEU A 221 22.02 -29.52 22.57
CA LEU A 221 23.09 -30.32 23.15
C LEU A 221 22.55 -31.54 23.91
N GLU A 222 23.38 -32.56 24.03
CA GLU A 222 23.14 -33.76 24.85
C GLU A 222 23.55 -33.49 26.30
N GLU A 223 23.00 -34.26 27.25
CA GLU A 223 23.25 -34.07 28.69
C GLU A 223 24.75 -34.00 29.03
N ASP A 224 25.54 -34.87 28.39
CA ASP A 224 26.99 -35.00 28.62
C ASP A 224 27.82 -33.84 28.05
N SER A 225 27.25 -33.06 27.13
CA SER A 225 27.94 -31.97 26.43
C SER A 225 27.62 -30.59 27.00
N ILE A 226 26.86 -30.51 28.10
CA ILE A 226 26.45 -29.25 28.72
C ILE A 226 27.34 -28.96 29.94
N PRO A 227 28.08 -27.84 29.95
CA PRO A 227 28.82 -27.43 31.14
C PRO A 227 27.84 -27.08 32.27
N ASP A 228 28.11 -27.58 33.47
CA ASP A 228 27.22 -27.47 34.66
C ASP A 228 25.78 -27.95 34.40
N GLY A 229 25.61 -28.96 33.53
CA GLY A 229 24.31 -29.48 33.11
C GLY A 229 23.37 -29.86 34.26
N ASP A 230 23.90 -30.44 35.34
CA ASP A 230 23.12 -30.88 36.51
C ASP A 230 22.39 -29.73 37.22
N LEU A 231 23.02 -28.56 37.37
CA LEU A 231 22.41 -27.39 37.98
C LEU A 231 21.28 -26.84 37.11
N HIS A 232 21.54 -26.73 35.80
CA HIS A 232 20.57 -26.19 34.85
C HIS A 232 19.40 -27.13 34.59
N LEU A 233 19.63 -28.45 34.61
CA LEU A 233 18.58 -29.46 34.47
C LEU A 233 17.71 -29.57 35.71
N LYS A 234 18.26 -29.37 36.92
CA LYS A 234 17.46 -29.23 38.16
C LYS A 234 16.53 -28.03 38.06
N GLY A 235 17.03 -26.89 37.60
CA GLY A 235 16.20 -25.69 37.36
C GLY A 235 15.08 -25.93 36.34
N LEU A 236 15.36 -26.64 35.25
CA LEU A 236 14.35 -27.00 34.24
C LEU A 236 13.26 -27.93 34.82
N ARG A 237 13.63 -28.90 35.67
CA ARG A 237 12.67 -29.82 36.31
C ARG A 237 11.74 -29.09 37.27
N ILE A 238 12.25 -28.12 38.02
CA ILE A 238 11.46 -27.27 38.92
C ILE A 238 10.48 -26.43 38.09
N PHE A 239 10.97 -25.73 37.07
CA PHE A 239 10.14 -24.88 36.20
C PHE A 239 9.01 -25.67 35.51
N ARG A 240 9.27 -26.89 35.04
CA ARG A 240 8.23 -27.76 34.45
C ARG A 240 7.21 -28.27 35.47
N ARG A 241 7.59 -28.41 36.74
CA ARG A 241 6.68 -28.80 37.82
C ARG A 241 5.73 -27.65 38.15
N ASP A 242 6.25 -26.42 38.19
CA ASP A 242 5.48 -25.21 38.46
C ASP A 242 4.51 -24.86 37.32
N GLU A 243 4.90 -25.10 36.05
CA GLU A 243 3.98 -24.96 34.90
C GLU A 243 2.82 -25.97 34.93
N GLN A 244 3.02 -27.16 35.51
CA GLN A 244 1.97 -28.18 35.63
C GLN A 244 1.03 -27.97 36.82
N SER A 245 1.44 -27.21 37.85
CA SER A 245 0.58 -26.87 39.00
C SER A 245 -0.34 -25.67 38.76
N HIS A 246 -0.15 -24.93 37.67
CA HIS A 246 -0.94 -23.77 37.27
C HIS A 246 -1.92 -24.05 36.13
N GLN A 247 -2.10 -25.32 35.76
CA GLN A 247 -3.07 -25.81 34.78
C GLN A 247 -4.09 -26.71 35.46
#